data_AF-A0A068R0H1-F1
#
_entry.id   AF-A0A068R0H1-F1
#
_cell.length_a   1.000
_cell.length_b   1.000
_cell.length_c   1.000
_cell.angle_alpha   90.00
_cell.angle_beta   90.00
_cell.angle_gamma   90.00
#
_symmetry.space_group_name_H-M   'P 1'
#
loop_
_entity.id
_entity.type
_entity.pdbx_description
1 polymer ?
#
loop_
_entity_poly.entity_id
_entity_poly.type
_entity_poly.pdbx_seq_one_letter_code
_entity_poly.pdbx_strand_id
1 'polypeptide(L)'
;MTVYLKRMPVGIAGTISRLQDMTVEPVVLKSANLFPAYGLVGKYDDGGYFVPLVEGDTVDQIQGIYVRPYPTTSMPDKAYIIGTDNNYTGDNLKRGYMTVKLDGNASSIKKGTPVYVRVGKPTKNSPLGSFLNVAVEGETVVLPNAQFTGAGDADGNAEISYKI
;
A
#
# COMPACT_ATOMS: atom_id res chain seq x y z
N MET A 1 -11.55 24.70 6.45
CA MET A 1 -10.19 24.63 7.02
C MET A 1 -10.27 23.75 8.26
N THR A 2 -9.81 22.50 8.17
CA THR A 2 -9.90 21.56 9.29
C THR A 2 -8.78 21.89 10.28
N VAL A 3 -9.12 22.42 11.45
CA VAL A 3 -8.15 22.74 12.51
C VAL A 3 -7.76 21.45 13.21
N TYR A 4 -6.49 21.08 13.14
CA TYR A 4 -5.96 19.92 13.87
C TYR A 4 -5.76 20.26 15.34
N LEU A 5 -6.80 20.01 16.16
CA LEU A 5 -6.80 20.40 17.58
C LEU A 5 -5.86 19.59 18.49
N LYS A 6 -5.44 18.37 18.09
CA LYS A 6 -4.75 17.44 19.02
C LYS A 6 -3.52 16.71 18.47
N ARG A 7 -3.35 16.58 17.14
CA ARG A 7 -2.19 15.91 16.51
C ARG A 7 -2.09 16.19 15.02
N MET A 8 -0.86 16.17 14.49
CA MET A 8 -0.59 16.27 13.05
C MET A 8 -1.00 14.97 12.33
N PRO A 9 -1.43 15.04 11.05
CA PRO A 9 -1.66 13.86 10.23
C PRO A 9 -0.41 12.98 10.11
N VAL A 10 -0.59 11.67 10.05
CA VAL A 10 0.53 10.70 10.08
C VAL A 10 1.28 10.65 8.74
N GLY A 11 0.64 11.08 7.66
CA GLY A 11 1.23 11.15 6.32
C GLY A 11 0.22 10.82 5.24
N ILE A 12 0.73 10.53 4.04
CA ILE A 12 -0.08 10.15 2.87
C ILE A 12 0.28 8.73 2.48
N ALA A 13 -0.73 7.90 2.18
CA ALA A 13 -0.56 6.52 1.75
C ALA A 13 0.44 6.39 0.57
N GLY A 14 1.33 5.40 0.65
CA GLY A 14 2.37 5.13 -0.34
C GLY A 14 3.63 5.98 -0.18
N THR A 15 3.68 6.91 0.77
CA THR A 15 4.87 7.73 1.05
C THR A 15 5.81 6.97 1.97
N ILE A 16 7.09 6.94 1.63
CA ILE A 16 8.15 6.39 2.48
C ILE A 16 8.42 7.40 3.59
N SER A 17 8.23 7.00 4.85
CA SER A 17 8.36 7.90 5.99
C SER A 17 9.80 8.04 6.48
N ARG A 18 10.66 7.04 6.20
CA ARG A 18 12.09 7.05 6.58
C ARG A 18 12.96 6.65 5.39
N LEU A 19 13.47 7.67 4.70
CA LEU A 19 14.24 7.50 3.45
C LEU A 19 15.64 6.90 3.64
N GLN A 20 16.17 6.94 4.86
CA GLN A 20 17.54 6.53 5.14
C GLN A 20 17.71 5.00 5.14
N ASP A 21 16.64 4.27 5.43
CA ASP A 21 16.67 2.82 5.55
C ASP A 21 15.53 2.18 4.77
N MET A 22 15.73 2.13 3.44
CA MET A 22 14.77 1.59 2.50
C MET A 22 15.47 0.82 1.37
N THR A 23 14.76 -0.14 0.82
CA THR A 23 15.12 -0.81 -0.43
C THR A 23 13.92 -0.72 -1.35
N VAL A 24 14.08 0.07 -2.42
CA VAL A 24 13.07 0.30 -3.45
C VAL A 24 13.66 -0.15 -4.78
N GLU A 25 12.89 -0.92 -5.53
CA GLU A 25 13.27 -1.40 -6.85
C GLU A 25 12.39 -0.77 -7.93
N PRO A 26 12.97 -0.34 -9.06
CA PRO A 26 12.17 0.06 -10.21
C PRO A 26 11.47 -1.16 -10.79
N VAL A 27 10.20 -1.01 -11.14
CA VAL A 27 9.36 -2.04 -11.73
C VAL A 27 8.60 -1.52 -12.93
N VAL A 28 8.19 -2.43 -13.82
CA VAL A 28 7.29 -2.10 -14.93
C VAL A 28 5.86 -2.47 -14.52
N LEU A 29 4.94 -1.53 -14.68
CA LEU A 29 3.53 -1.63 -14.37
C LEU A 29 2.73 -1.86 -15.65
N LYS A 30 1.67 -2.66 -15.54
CA LYS A 30 0.78 -2.99 -16.65
C LYS A 30 -0.34 -1.95 -16.76
N SER A 31 -0.40 -1.21 -17.86
CA SER A 31 -1.43 -0.17 -18.07
C SER A 31 -2.86 -0.71 -18.09
N ALA A 32 -3.04 -1.95 -18.55
CA ALA A 32 -4.33 -2.63 -18.55
C ALA A 32 -4.79 -3.09 -17.16
N ASN A 33 -3.90 -3.12 -16.16
CA ASN A 33 -4.19 -3.55 -14.79
C ASN A 33 -3.54 -2.60 -13.77
N LEU A 34 -4.10 -1.40 -13.67
CA LEU A 34 -3.59 -0.33 -12.82
C LEU A 34 -3.89 -0.59 -11.35
N PHE A 35 -2.95 -0.20 -10.49
CA PHE A 35 -3.25 -0.04 -9.08
C PHE A 35 -4.31 1.04 -8.88
N PRO A 36 -5.34 0.81 -8.06
CA PRO A 36 -6.35 1.83 -7.79
C PRO A 36 -5.82 2.97 -6.89
N ALA A 37 -4.75 2.72 -6.13
CA ALA A 37 -4.10 3.70 -5.26
C ALA A 37 -2.63 3.36 -5.01
N TYR A 38 -1.87 4.33 -4.50
CA TYR A 38 -0.53 4.10 -3.95
C TYR A 38 -0.60 3.49 -2.55
N GLY A 39 0.48 2.84 -2.12
CA GLY A 39 0.54 2.18 -0.82
C GLY A 39 -0.34 0.93 -0.77
N LEU A 40 -0.42 0.20 -1.88
CA LEU A 40 -1.07 -1.10 -2.00
C LEU A 40 -0.03 -2.18 -2.24
N VAL A 41 -0.30 -3.37 -1.72
CA VAL A 41 0.53 -4.54 -1.98
C VAL A 41 0.34 -5.04 -3.41
N GLY A 42 1.44 -5.43 -4.04
CA GLY A 42 1.43 -6.00 -5.39
C GLY A 42 2.19 -7.30 -5.52
N LYS A 43 2.02 -7.93 -6.68
CA LYS A 43 2.70 -9.15 -7.12
C LYS A 43 3.28 -8.98 -8.51
N TYR A 44 4.11 -9.94 -8.94
CA TYR A 44 4.47 -10.05 -10.36
C TYR A 44 3.46 -10.94 -11.08
N ASP A 45 2.98 -10.51 -12.25
CA ASP A 45 2.24 -11.38 -13.17
C ASP A 45 3.22 -12.28 -13.96
N ASP A 46 2.68 -13.19 -14.77
CA ASP A 46 3.49 -14.12 -15.58
C ASP A 46 4.38 -13.41 -16.61
N GLY A 47 4.06 -12.14 -16.95
CA GLY A 47 4.86 -11.28 -17.82
C GLY A 47 5.95 -10.51 -17.07
N GLY A 48 6.09 -10.69 -15.76
CA GLY A 48 7.04 -9.97 -14.92
C GLY A 48 6.61 -8.53 -14.57
N TYR A 49 5.36 -8.15 -14.86
CA TYR A 49 4.83 -6.83 -14.51
C TYR A 49 4.38 -6.79 -13.06
N PHE A 50 4.65 -5.68 -12.39
CA PHE A 50 4.14 -5.44 -11.05
C PHE A 50 2.67 -4.99 -11.14
N VAL A 51 1.76 -5.75 -10.54
CA VAL A 51 0.31 -5.57 -10.65
C VAL A 51 -0.35 -5.69 -9.27
N PRO A 52 -1.57 -5.12 -9.09
CA PRO A 52 -2.33 -5.32 -7.86
C PRO A 52 -2.65 -6.81 -7.64
N LEU A 53 -2.90 -7.17 -6.38
CA LEU A 53 -3.38 -8.50 -6.03
C LEU A 53 -4.76 -8.76 -6.64
N VAL A 54 -5.03 -10.04 -6.87
CA VAL A 54 -6.35 -10.56 -7.27
C VAL A 54 -6.94 -11.41 -6.15
N GLU A 55 -8.23 -11.67 -6.22
CA GLU A 55 -8.92 -12.44 -5.18
C GLU A 55 -8.37 -13.86 -5.08
N GLY A 56 -8.10 -14.31 -3.86
CA GLY A 56 -7.52 -15.63 -3.58
C GLY A 56 -5.99 -15.69 -3.64
N ASP A 57 -5.31 -14.57 -3.91
CA ASP A 57 -3.85 -14.53 -3.81
C ASP A 57 -3.37 -14.84 -2.40
N THR A 58 -2.23 -15.52 -2.33
CA THR A 58 -1.59 -15.94 -1.09
C THR A 58 -0.43 -15.03 -0.71
N VAL A 59 -0.01 -15.12 0.54
CA VAL A 59 1.10 -14.33 1.09
C VAL A 59 2.41 -14.51 0.31
N ASP A 60 2.64 -15.69 -0.27
CA ASP A 60 3.86 -16.01 -1.01
C ASP A 60 3.97 -15.28 -2.35
N GLN A 61 2.84 -14.79 -2.88
CA GLN A 61 2.80 -14.00 -4.10
C GLN A 61 3.09 -12.51 -3.86
N ILE A 62 3.16 -12.06 -2.59
CA ILE A 62 3.41 -10.66 -2.26
C ILE A 62 4.86 -10.29 -2.56
N GLN A 63 5.04 -9.33 -3.46
CA GLN A 63 6.36 -8.90 -3.93
C GLN A 63 6.80 -7.53 -3.38
N GLY A 64 5.92 -6.81 -2.70
CA GLY A 64 6.22 -5.54 -2.05
C GLY A 64 5.05 -4.55 -2.14
N ILE A 65 5.33 -3.28 -1.86
CA ILE A 65 4.31 -2.23 -1.73
C ILE A 65 4.56 -1.14 -2.76
N TYR A 66 3.50 -0.75 -3.48
CA TYR A 66 3.59 0.27 -4.51
C TYR A 66 3.86 1.66 -3.90
N VAL A 67 5.00 2.25 -4.25
CA VAL A 67 5.47 3.54 -3.72
C VAL A 67 4.84 4.69 -4.50
N ARG A 68 4.56 5.79 -3.80
CA ARG A 68 4.19 7.08 -4.39
C ARG A 68 5.46 7.84 -4.79
N PRO A 69 5.77 7.99 -6.09
CA PRO A 69 6.97 8.69 -6.52
C PRO A 69 6.79 10.22 -6.44
N TYR A 70 7.92 10.92 -6.42
CA TYR A 70 7.99 12.36 -6.68
C TYR A 70 8.68 12.60 -8.03
N PRO A 71 8.08 13.36 -8.96
CA PRO A 71 6.78 14.04 -8.88
C PRO A 71 5.59 13.06 -8.97
N THR A 72 4.50 13.38 -8.25
CA THR A 72 3.31 12.53 -8.21
C THR A 72 2.30 12.90 -9.29
N THR A 73 1.79 11.90 -9.99
CA THR A 73 0.59 11.99 -10.85
C THR A 73 -0.48 11.03 -10.35
N SER A 74 -1.76 11.38 -10.53
CA SER A 74 -2.86 10.49 -10.16
C SER A 74 -2.91 9.27 -11.11
N MET A 75 -3.46 8.14 -10.66
CA MET A 75 -3.58 6.95 -11.52
C MET A 75 -4.43 7.20 -12.78
N PRO A 76 -5.57 7.91 -12.71
CA PRO A 76 -6.35 8.28 -13.89
C PRO A 76 -5.57 9.17 -14.87
N ASP A 77 -4.83 10.16 -14.36
CA ASP A 77 -4.04 11.05 -15.23
C ASP A 77 -2.90 10.31 -15.92
N LYS A 78 -2.26 9.35 -15.21
CA LYS A 78 -1.23 8.49 -15.80
C LYS A 78 -1.80 7.69 -16.98
N ALA A 79 -2.97 7.08 -16.81
CA ALA A 79 -3.62 6.32 -17.87
C ALA A 79 -3.94 7.20 -19.09
N TYR A 80 -4.39 8.44 -18.85
CA TYR A 80 -4.70 9.40 -19.90
C TYR A 80 -3.44 9.86 -20.67
N ILE A 81 -2.33 10.13 -19.97
CA ILE A 81 -1.08 10.62 -20.58
C ILE A 81 -0.38 9.52 -21.38
N ILE A 82 -0.34 8.30 -20.83
CA ILE A 82 0.44 7.18 -21.40
C ILE A 82 -0.35 6.43 -22.49
N GLY A 83 -1.69 6.45 -22.39
CA GLY A 83 -2.57 5.61 -23.20
C GLY A 83 -2.70 4.20 -22.64
N THR A 84 -3.76 3.50 -23.03
CA THR A 84 -4.09 2.16 -22.49
C THR A 84 -3.13 1.06 -22.95
N ASP A 85 -2.40 1.29 -24.05
CA ASP A 85 -1.59 0.26 -24.71
C ASP A 85 -0.10 0.33 -24.36
N ASN A 86 0.31 1.33 -23.56
CA ASN A 86 1.70 1.53 -23.19
C ASN A 86 1.91 1.29 -21.69
N ASN A 87 2.82 0.37 -21.37
CA ASN A 87 3.24 0.14 -19.99
C ASN A 87 4.13 1.28 -19.48
N TYR A 88 4.25 1.41 -18.16
CA TYR A 88 4.99 2.49 -17.52
C TYR A 88 5.76 2.01 -16.30
N THR A 89 6.69 2.83 -15.81
CA THR A 89 7.52 2.48 -14.66
C THR A 89 6.88 2.93 -13.35
N GLY A 90 7.22 2.21 -12.30
CA GLY A 90 6.92 2.57 -10.92
C GLY A 90 7.97 2.02 -9.97
N ASP A 91 7.68 2.18 -8.69
CA ASP A 91 8.61 1.86 -7.62
C ASP A 91 7.96 0.86 -6.66
N ASN A 92 8.67 -0.22 -6.37
CA ASN A 92 8.23 -1.27 -5.45
C ASN A 92 9.10 -1.24 -4.19
N LEU A 93 8.49 -0.96 -3.03
CA LEU A 93 9.16 -1.06 -1.74
C LEU A 93 9.34 -2.54 -1.37
N LYS A 94 10.59 -2.99 -1.35
CA LYS A 94 10.97 -4.32 -0.84
C LYS A 94 11.18 -4.33 0.67
N ARG A 95 11.60 -3.21 1.25
CA ARG A 95 11.89 -3.04 2.68
C ARG A 95 11.90 -1.57 3.06
N GLY A 96 11.42 -1.24 4.26
CA GLY A 96 11.49 0.11 4.82
C GLY A 96 10.27 0.49 5.65
N TYR A 97 10.06 1.80 5.81
CA TYR A 97 8.92 2.36 6.53
C TYR A 97 8.02 3.13 5.59
N MET A 98 6.72 2.88 5.64
CA MET A 98 5.75 3.50 4.74
C MET A 98 4.47 3.88 5.50
N THR A 99 3.90 5.03 5.14
CA THR A 99 2.54 5.36 5.52
C THR A 99 1.55 4.62 4.63
N VAL A 100 0.59 3.93 5.24
CA VAL A 100 -0.45 3.15 4.57
C VAL A 100 -1.85 3.61 5.02
N LYS A 101 -2.86 3.29 4.21
CA LYS A 101 -4.26 3.59 4.50
C LYS A 101 -4.99 2.34 4.97
N LEU A 102 -5.68 2.46 6.11
CA LEU A 102 -6.66 1.48 6.58
C LEU A 102 -8.08 1.96 6.27
N ASP A 103 -9.02 1.02 6.30
CA ASP A 103 -10.45 1.32 6.19
C ASP A 103 -10.99 1.78 7.55
N GLY A 104 -10.94 3.09 7.79
CA GLY A 104 -11.46 3.74 9.00
C GLY A 104 -10.38 4.19 9.99
N ASN A 105 -10.79 4.45 11.24
CA ASN A 105 -9.95 5.12 12.23
C ASN A 105 -8.81 4.22 12.75
N ALA A 106 -7.56 4.71 12.65
CA ALA A 106 -6.35 3.99 13.04
C ALA A 106 -5.75 4.41 14.40
N SER A 107 -6.44 5.26 15.16
CA SER A 107 -5.96 5.84 16.42
C SER A 107 -5.75 4.85 17.57
N SER A 108 -6.41 3.69 17.53
CA SER A 108 -6.32 2.66 18.55
C SER A 108 -5.18 1.66 18.32
N ILE A 109 -4.50 1.74 17.17
CA ILE A 109 -3.40 0.83 16.82
C ILE A 109 -2.25 1.00 17.80
N LYS A 110 -1.66 -0.12 18.21
CA LYS A 110 -0.49 -0.15 19.08
C LYS A 110 0.75 -0.51 18.28
N LYS A 111 1.91 -0.06 18.76
CA LYS A 111 3.20 -0.45 18.20
C LYS A 111 3.37 -1.98 18.31
N GLY A 112 3.85 -2.60 17.25
CA GLY A 112 4.03 -4.05 17.18
C GLY A 112 2.77 -4.84 16.80
N THR A 113 1.63 -4.17 16.57
CA THR A 113 0.44 -4.86 16.06
C THR A 113 0.74 -5.45 14.66
N PRO A 114 0.37 -6.72 14.40
CA PRO A 114 0.52 -7.34 13.09
C PRO A 114 -0.23 -6.58 12.00
N VAL A 115 0.32 -6.61 10.79
CA VAL A 115 -0.27 -6.00 9.60
C VAL A 115 -0.90 -7.10 8.75
N TYR A 116 -2.15 -6.89 8.34
CA TYR A 116 -2.88 -7.80 7.46
C TYR A 116 -3.09 -7.15 6.10
N VAL A 117 -3.16 -7.96 5.06
CA VAL A 117 -3.38 -7.53 3.67
C VAL A 117 -4.68 -8.13 3.16
N ARG A 118 -5.50 -7.32 2.51
CA ARG A 118 -6.75 -7.76 1.88
C ARG A 118 -6.47 -8.55 0.60
N VAL A 119 -6.94 -9.79 0.56
CA VAL A 119 -6.84 -10.72 -0.58
C VAL A 119 -8.19 -11.24 -1.04
N GLY A 120 -9.29 -10.82 -0.41
CA GLY A 120 -10.65 -11.18 -0.82
C GLY A 120 -11.68 -10.10 -0.48
N LYS A 121 -12.84 -10.18 -1.14
CA LYS A 121 -14.00 -9.29 -0.95
C LYS A 121 -13.63 -7.79 -0.83
N PRO A 122 -13.04 -7.18 -1.87
CA PRO A 122 -12.64 -5.77 -1.81
C PRO A 122 -13.83 -4.84 -1.55
N THR A 123 -13.58 -3.75 -0.82
CA THR A 123 -14.52 -2.66 -0.65
C THR A 123 -14.03 -1.43 -1.41
N LYS A 124 -14.90 -0.42 -1.56
CA LYS A 124 -14.51 0.86 -2.19
C LYS A 124 -13.31 1.53 -1.50
N ASN A 125 -13.23 1.42 -0.18
CA ASN A 125 -12.19 2.06 0.64
C ASN A 125 -11.04 1.11 1.01
N SER A 126 -11.23 -0.20 0.79
CA SER A 126 -10.27 -1.27 1.03
C SER A 126 -10.19 -2.16 -0.21
N PRO A 127 -9.58 -1.69 -1.32
CA PRO A 127 -9.32 -2.54 -2.48
C PRO A 127 -8.35 -3.69 -2.13
N LEU A 128 -8.19 -4.65 -3.04
CA LEU A 128 -7.20 -5.71 -2.89
C LEU A 128 -5.79 -5.12 -2.72
N GLY A 129 -4.99 -5.73 -1.85
CA GLY A 129 -3.68 -5.20 -1.46
C GLY A 129 -3.72 -4.09 -0.40
N SER A 130 -4.89 -3.71 0.12
CA SER A 130 -5.01 -2.75 1.22
C SER A 130 -4.61 -3.36 2.56
N PHE A 131 -4.30 -2.50 3.52
CA PHE A 131 -3.84 -2.90 4.85
C PHE A 131 -4.97 -2.88 5.88
N LEU A 132 -4.94 -3.84 6.80
CA LEU A 132 -5.83 -3.93 7.96
C LEU A 132 -5.03 -4.19 9.24
N ASN A 133 -5.60 -3.81 10.38
CA ASN A 133 -5.06 -4.05 11.72
C ASN A 133 -5.72 -5.24 12.43
N VAL A 134 -6.63 -5.94 11.75
CA VAL A 134 -7.36 -7.10 12.27
C VAL A 134 -7.48 -8.16 11.19
N ALA A 135 -7.40 -9.43 11.59
CA ALA A 135 -7.67 -10.55 10.71
C ALA A 135 -9.16 -10.63 10.39
N VAL A 136 -9.49 -10.83 9.12
CA VAL A 136 -10.84 -11.16 8.66
C VAL A 136 -10.77 -12.48 7.89
N GLU A 137 -11.50 -13.48 8.39
CA GLU A 137 -11.48 -14.84 7.84
C GLU A 137 -11.93 -14.85 6.37
N GLY A 138 -11.12 -15.50 5.53
CA GLY A 138 -11.35 -15.58 4.08
C GLY A 138 -11.14 -14.27 3.30
N GLU A 139 -10.72 -13.18 3.94
CA GLU A 139 -10.52 -11.88 3.29
C GLU A 139 -9.10 -11.35 3.43
N THR A 140 -8.37 -11.78 4.46
CA THR A 140 -7.04 -11.23 4.77
C THR A 140 -6.00 -12.30 5.02
N VAL A 141 -4.76 -11.96 4.69
CA VAL A 141 -3.56 -12.72 5.07
C VAL A 141 -2.65 -11.86 5.93
N VAL A 142 -1.90 -12.47 6.86
CA VAL A 142 -0.88 -11.76 7.63
C VAL A 142 0.27 -11.40 6.68
N LEU A 143 0.72 -10.14 6.69
CA LEU A 143 1.94 -9.75 6.00
C LEU A 143 3.15 -10.09 6.87
N PRO A 144 4.03 -11.01 6.45
CA PRO A 144 5.18 -11.42 7.24
C PRO A 144 6.17 -10.26 7.38
N ASN A 145 6.83 -10.21 8.53
CA ASN A 145 7.82 -9.19 8.88
C ASN A 145 7.29 -7.75 8.71
N ALA A 146 6.00 -7.56 8.99
CA ALA A 146 5.37 -6.25 8.99
C ALA A 146 4.65 -5.99 10.31
N GLN A 147 4.79 -4.76 10.82
CA GLN A 147 4.12 -4.32 12.04
C GLN A 147 3.84 -2.82 11.99
N PHE A 148 2.80 -2.40 12.70
CA PHE A 148 2.55 -0.97 12.91
C PHE A 148 3.58 -0.36 13.85
N THR A 149 4.05 0.85 13.54
CA THR A 149 5.05 1.54 14.37
C THR A 149 4.44 2.37 15.49
N GLY A 150 3.13 2.60 15.46
CA GLY A 150 2.39 3.33 16.47
C GLY A 150 0.93 3.57 16.08
N ALA A 151 0.26 4.44 16.83
CA ALA A 151 -1.11 4.85 16.55
C ALA A 151 -1.19 5.66 15.24
N GLY A 152 -2.16 5.32 14.40
CA GLY A 152 -2.49 6.09 13.20
C GLY A 152 -3.39 7.29 13.50
N ASP A 153 -3.82 8.00 12.46
CA ASP A 153 -4.75 9.11 12.57
C ASP A 153 -6.23 8.68 12.48
N ALA A 154 -7.14 9.65 12.65
CA ALA A 154 -8.58 9.38 12.64
C ALA A 154 -9.11 9.08 11.23
N ASP A 155 -8.37 9.51 10.21
CA ASP A 155 -8.69 9.26 8.81
C ASP A 155 -8.23 7.86 8.38
N GLY A 156 -7.36 7.19 9.15
CA GLY A 156 -6.91 5.84 8.88
C GLY A 156 -5.51 5.73 8.31
N ASN A 157 -4.73 6.80 8.30
CA ASN A 157 -3.32 6.69 7.91
C ASN A 157 -2.51 6.18 9.10
N ALA A 158 -1.67 5.18 8.87
CA ALA A 158 -0.76 4.63 9.87
C ALA A 158 0.60 4.34 9.23
N GLU A 159 1.67 4.37 10.03
CA GLU A 159 3.00 3.95 9.58
C GLU A 159 3.20 2.46 9.89
N ILE A 160 3.73 1.73 8.91
CA ILE A 160 4.20 0.35 9.06
C ILE A 160 5.69 0.26 8.81
N SER A 161 6.34 -0.67 9.50
CA SER A 161 7.65 -1.18 9.11
C SER A 161 7.48 -2.48 8.33
N TYR A 162 8.22 -2.63 7.24
CA TYR A 162 8.19 -3.81 6.38
C TYR A 162 9.61 -4.35 6.15
N LYS A 163 9.84 -5.60 6.57
CA LYS A 163 11.11 -6.34 6.43
C LYS A 163 12.33 -5.58 6.98
N ILE A 164 12.13 -4.82 8.07
CA ILE A 164 13.18 -4.08 8.78
C ILE A 164 13.69 -4.86 9.98
#